data_AF-A0A2J2HDI1-F1
#
_entry.id   AF-A0A2J2HDI1-F1
#
_cell.length_a   1.000
_cell.length_b   1.000
_cell.length_c   1.000
_cell.angle_alpha   90.00
_cell.angle_beta   90.00
_cell.angle_gamma   90.00
#
_symmetry.space_group_name_H-M   'P 1'
#
loop_
_entity.id
_entity.type
_entity.pdbx_description
1 polymer ?
#
loop_
_entity_poly.entity_id
_entity_poly.type
_entity_poly.pdbx_seq_one_letter_code
_entity_poly.pdbx_strand_id
1 'polypeptide(L)'
;EHSLLDRPTSSVHGPGDNIEWPILPPLFKEVRPWSDGEIILGTKLGLPGFVTDTGEPMYPNLMYDWLWKWQYAPGVGVLFMARGTDGTKCCKGEPNPNQIKMYVYPGFINAAAYSGSETYPPPQKVPVTNGVYPPGVSPGTQTVGHAFAYYELPLEIRYYRHVNKGYLEWAASVGMMPYAKPVIIPIYSEIIMKFILAAYGLWKGKNAYFYYMYEKTGDSTYLQLAEKNNTPPSDWWGTHVAQIIKQYYHPIPVWYESLEWTAPDGSPPNEYPLATLNRKSNPWFYHTWEQHHPWLRQILPYSVIWMNPKTAAQYGIKNGDWVELTSRGGEIARGQVFLTEAIAPGVVGYWKSRNARAGMMALPPNALETVRGFMFNDIYVYTRAQSQGGVPNSQYTVNGLISAVQSGNYPTLNLDPFTGKTVWGDLRVKIVRIANDKPYSAWGNADPIVKTPPKLIVGSEAWNIKVFNYNAYKSPEEMGISWYEVNSSWLQFQEAISHSMGYSFSSATASPSDSKSNTADPRRNGNGQG
;
A
#
# COMPACT_ATOMS: atom_id res chain seq x y z
N GLU A 1 2.71 13.79 -13.24
CA GLU A 1 2.12 15.01 -12.61
C GLU A 1 2.64 15.15 -11.18
N HIS A 2 2.77 16.37 -10.67
CA HIS A 2 3.07 16.59 -9.26
C HIS A 2 1.96 17.47 -8.65
N SER A 3 0.95 16.78 -8.13
CA SER A 3 -0.13 17.36 -7.33
C SER A 3 0.28 17.38 -5.85
N LEU A 4 -0.34 18.27 -5.06
CA LEU A 4 -0.30 18.23 -3.59
C LEU A 4 -0.68 16.86 -3.00
N LEU A 5 -1.31 15.97 -3.77
CA LEU A 5 -1.67 14.60 -3.40
C LEU A 5 -0.50 13.59 -3.47
N ASP A 6 0.46 13.76 -4.40
CA ASP A 6 1.61 12.86 -4.54
C ASP A 6 2.82 13.44 -3.81
N ARG A 7 3.27 14.63 -4.25
CA ARG A 7 4.38 15.37 -3.64
C ARG A 7 4.06 16.85 -3.71
N PRO A 8 4.00 17.56 -2.58
CA PRO A 8 3.75 18.99 -2.65
C PRO A 8 4.96 19.68 -3.29
N THR A 9 4.80 20.20 -4.51
CA THR A 9 5.66 21.27 -5.05
C THR A 9 5.36 22.56 -4.29
N SER A 10 5.50 22.48 -2.97
CA SER A 10 5.18 23.55 -2.05
C SER A 10 6.37 24.45 -1.89
N SER A 11 6.11 25.74 -2.03
CA SER A 11 6.96 26.79 -1.50
C SER A 11 6.69 26.95 -0.01
N VAL A 12 7.69 27.39 0.75
CA VAL A 12 7.49 27.78 2.16
C VAL A 12 6.41 28.86 2.30
N HIS A 13 6.07 29.58 1.24
CA HIS A 13 5.11 30.69 1.27
C HIS A 13 3.65 30.29 0.93
N GLY A 14 3.38 29.07 0.43
CA GLY A 14 2.00 28.65 0.11
C GLY A 14 1.89 27.35 -0.69
N PRO A 15 0.66 26.91 -1.04
CA PRO A 15 0.44 25.74 -1.89
C PRO A 15 0.86 25.98 -3.35
N GLY A 16 1.34 24.93 -3.99
CA GLY A 16 1.67 24.91 -5.41
C GLY A 16 1.53 23.49 -5.97
N ASP A 17 1.32 23.40 -7.28
CA ASP A 17 1.24 22.17 -8.04
C ASP A 17 1.69 22.39 -9.49
N ASN A 18 1.95 21.29 -10.20
CA ASN A 18 2.32 21.34 -11.61
C ASN A 18 1.87 20.11 -12.37
N ILE A 19 1.79 20.27 -13.68
CA ILE A 19 1.55 19.19 -14.62
C ILE A 19 2.82 18.91 -15.42
N GLU A 20 2.99 17.66 -15.84
CA GLU A 20 3.98 17.30 -16.85
C GLU A 20 3.27 17.35 -18.20
N TRP A 21 3.35 18.51 -18.86
CA TRP A 21 2.68 18.71 -20.14
C TRP A 21 3.63 18.38 -21.30
N PRO A 22 3.24 17.48 -22.23
CA PRO A 22 4.08 17.15 -23.37
C PRO A 22 4.29 18.37 -24.26
N ILE A 23 5.55 18.69 -24.54
CA ILE A 23 5.91 19.81 -25.43
C ILE A 23 5.87 19.36 -26.90
N LEU A 24 6.02 18.06 -27.17
CA LEU A 24 5.94 17.49 -28.51
C LEU A 24 4.85 16.42 -28.57
N PRO A 25 4.16 16.27 -29.72
CA PRO A 25 3.30 15.11 -29.93
C PRO A 25 4.13 13.81 -29.92
N PRO A 26 3.52 12.66 -29.62
CA PRO A 26 4.22 11.38 -29.73
C PRO A 26 4.72 11.17 -31.16
N LEU A 27 5.95 10.64 -31.28
CA LEU A 27 6.61 10.38 -32.57
C LEU A 27 5.86 9.32 -33.41
N PHE A 28 5.15 8.41 -32.75
CA PHE A 28 4.38 7.33 -33.36
C PHE A 28 2.91 7.48 -32.98
N LYS A 29 2.01 7.30 -33.94
CA LYS A 29 0.56 7.48 -33.73
C LYS A 29 -0.04 6.41 -32.81
N GLU A 30 0.65 5.28 -32.70
CA GLU A 30 0.29 4.12 -31.89
C GLU A 30 0.69 4.31 -30.42
N VAL A 31 1.64 5.23 -30.14
CA VAL A 31 2.11 5.51 -28.79
C VAL A 31 1.18 6.51 -28.12
N ARG A 32 0.68 6.14 -26.95
CA ARG A 32 -0.14 7.00 -26.09
C ARG A 32 0.57 7.22 -24.74
N PRO A 33 0.33 8.36 -24.07
CA PRO A 33 0.71 8.53 -22.67
C PRO A 33 0.14 7.39 -21.82
N TRP A 34 0.90 6.96 -20.81
CA TRP A 34 0.51 5.87 -19.92
C TRP A 34 -0.87 6.09 -19.28
N SER A 35 -1.10 7.27 -18.70
CA SER A 35 -2.36 7.63 -18.03
C SER A 35 -3.57 7.66 -18.97
N ASP A 36 -3.36 8.03 -20.23
CA ASP A 36 -4.42 7.93 -21.26
C ASP A 36 -4.81 6.45 -21.49
N GLY A 37 -3.83 5.55 -21.50
CA GLY A 37 -4.06 4.10 -21.56
C GLY A 37 -4.87 3.58 -20.39
N GLU A 38 -4.59 4.05 -19.16
CA GLU A 38 -5.34 3.69 -17.96
C GLU A 38 -6.80 4.14 -18.02
N ILE A 39 -7.06 5.38 -18.46
CA ILE A 39 -8.42 5.91 -18.63
C ILE A 39 -9.19 5.12 -19.69
N ILE A 40 -8.54 4.79 -20.82
CA ILE A 40 -9.16 3.99 -21.89
C ILE A 40 -9.52 2.60 -21.36
N LEU A 41 -8.61 1.96 -20.63
CA LEU A 41 -8.84 0.65 -20.05
C LEU A 41 -10.01 0.68 -19.04
N GLY A 42 -10.01 1.66 -18.12
CA GLY A 42 -11.09 1.82 -17.14
C GLY A 42 -12.45 2.07 -17.79
N THR A 43 -12.48 2.90 -18.84
CA THR A 43 -13.70 3.15 -19.64
C THR A 43 -14.19 1.87 -20.32
N LYS A 44 -13.30 1.12 -20.98
CA LYS A 44 -13.65 -0.13 -21.69
C LYS A 44 -14.13 -1.23 -20.75
N LEU A 45 -13.60 -1.27 -19.54
CA LEU A 45 -14.00 -2.20 -18.50
C LEU A 45 -15.30 -1.77 -17.77
N GLY A 46 -15.84 -0.58 -18.08
CA GLY A 46 -17.04 -0.05 -17.43
C GLY A 46 -16.83 0.24 -15.94
N LEU A 47 -15.60 0.59 -15.53
CA LEU A 47 -15.29 0.80 -14.11
C LEU A 47 -16.00 2.04 -13.57
N PRO A 48 -16.57 1.97 -12.33
CA PRO A 48 -17.09 3.14 -11.65
C PRO A 48 -16.07 4.27 -11.59
N GLY A 49 -16.50 5.49 -11.95
CA GLY A 49 -15.64 6.67 -12.01
C GLY A 49 -14.93 6.90 -13.35
N PHE A 50 -15.03 5.98 -14.31
CA PHE A 50 -14.56 6.15 -15.71
C PHE A 50 -15.71 6.19 -16.72
N VAL A 51 -16.90 5.72 -16.32
CA VAL A 51 -18.14 5.83 -17.10
C VAL A 51 -19.23 6.50 -16.28
N THR A 52 -20.18 7.16 -16.96
CA THR A 52 -21.43 7.66 -16.36
C THR A 52 -22.39 6.51 -16.07
N ASP A 53 -23.49 6.77 -15.37
CA ASP A 53 -24.57 5.79 -15.12
C ASP A 53 -25.17 5.21 -16.42
N THR A 54 -25.07 5.92 -17.54
CA THR A 54 -25.52 5.45 -18.87
C THR A 54 -24.45 4.70 -19.66
N GLY A 55 -23.26 4.46 -19.08
CA GLY A 55 -22.14 3.77 -19.71
C GLY A 55 -21.23 4.65 -20.60
N GLU A 56 -21.53 5.94 -20.74
CA GLU A 56 -20.73 6.86 -21.55
C GLU A 56 -19.39 7.20 -20.87
N PRO A 57 -18.29 7.42 -21.62
CA PRO A 57 -17.00 7.80 -21.04
C PRO A 57 -17.08 9.11 -20.24
N MET A 58 -16.60 9.09 -19.00
CA MET A 58 -16.56 10.28 -18.14
C MET A 58 -15.51 11.31 -18.60
N TYR A 59 -14.43 10.84 -19.24
CA TYR A 59 -13.30 11.63 -19.73
C TYR A 59 -13.05 11.40 -21.23
N PRO A 60 -13.90 11.92 -22.13
CA PRO A 60 -13.73 11.74 -23.58
C PRO A 60 -12.41 12.31 -24.12
N ASN A 61 -11.86 13.36 -23.50
CA ASN A 61 -10.51 13.87 -23.82
C ASN A 61 -9.40 13.28 -22.94
N LEU A 62 -9.64 12.09 -22.37
CA LEU A 62 -8.67 11.33 -21.58
C LEU A 62 -8.07 12.15 -20.43
N MET A 63 -6.73 12.12 -20.26
CA MET A 63 -6.05 12.78 -19.14
C MET A 63 -6.35 14.28 -19.07
N TYR A 64 -6.55 14.94 -20.22
CA TYR A 64 -6.93 16.35 -20.25
C TYR A 64 -8.22 16.58 -19.47
N ASP A 65 -9.26 15.79 -19.75
CA ASP A 65 -10.55 15.90 -19.06
C ASP A 65 -10.45 15.48 -17.60
N TRP A 66 -9.71 14.41 -17.33
CA TRP A 66 -9.53 13.88 -15.99
C TRP A 66 -8.90 14.91 -15.04
N LEU A 67 -7.84 15.60 -15.47
CA LEU A 67 -7.10 16.55 -14.62
C LEU A 67 -7.97 17.69 -14.06
N TRP A 68 -8.98 18.15 -14.81
CA TRP A 68 -9.86 19.23 -14.33
C TRP A 68 -11.20 18.74 -13.77
N LYS A 69 -11.75 17.64 -14.28
CA LYS A 69 -13.05 17.08 -13.85
C LYS A 69 -12.95 16.28 -12.55
N TRP A 70 -11.93 15.44 -12.41
CA TRP A 70 -11.89 14.47 -11.31
C TRP A 70 -11.78 15.16 -9.96
N GLN A 71 -12.46 14.57 -8.97
CA GLN A 71 -12.51 15.05 -7.60
C GLN A 71 -12.45 13.87 -6.63
N TYR A 72 -11.60 13.97 -5.60
CA TYR A 72 -11.62 13.01 -4.49
C TYR A 72 -12.62 13.40 -3.39
N ALA A 73 -12.98 14.68 -3.34
CA ALA A 73 -14.01 15.23 -2.50
C ALA A 73 -14.71 16.37 -3.26
N PRO A 74 -15.99 16.68 -2.98
CA PRO A 74 -16.71 17.75 -3.66
C PRO A 74 -15.93 19.08 -3.67
N GLY A 75 -15.60 19.54 -4.89
CA GLY A 75 -14.85 20.76 -5.13
C GLY A 75 -13.32 20.64 -4.98
N VAL A 76 -12.76 19.48 -4.64
CA VAL A 76 -11.31 19.29 -4.51
C VAL A 76 -10.83 18.26 -5.54
N GLY A 77 -10.07 18.75 -6.52
CA GLY A 77 -9.55 17.97 -7.64
C GLY A 77 -8.09 17.56 -7.47
N VAL A 78 -7.50 17.06 -8.54
CA VAL A 78 -6.05 16.78 -8.60
C VAL A 78 -5.24 18.08 -8.62
N LEU A 79 -5.69 19.06 -9.39
CA LEU A 79 -5.08 20.39 -9.46
C LEU A 79 -5.84 21.35 -8.56
N PHE A 80 -5.11 22.07 -7.72
CA PHE A 80 -5.61 22.95 -6.69
C PHE A 80 -5.73 24.39 -7.20
N MET A 81 -4.89 24.87 -8.12
CA MET A 81 -5.01 26.24 -8.63
C MET A 81 -5.99 26.35 -9.79
N ALA A 82 -6.42 27.57 -10.09
CA ALA A 82 -7.34 27.87 -11.18
C ALA A 82 -8.66 27.06 -11.11
N ARG A 83 -9.19 26.85 -9.90
CA ARG A 83 -10.50 26.22 -9.66
C ARG A 83 -11.64 27.24 -9.76
N GLY A 84 -12.87 26.74 -9.77
CA GLY A 84 -14.05 27.57 -10.06
C GLY A 84 -14.18 27.80 -11.57
N THR A 85 -15.40 27.97 -12.06
CA THR A 85 -15.69 28.02 -13.50
C THR A 85 -14.94 29.13 -14.26
N ASP A 86 -14.42 30.12 -13.55
CA ASP A 86 -13.62 31.25 -14.03
C ASP A 86 -12.13 31.17 -13.67
N GLY A 87 -11.71 30.14 -12.94
CA GLY A 87 -10.33 29.96 -12.47
C GLY A 87 -9.92 30.85 -11.30
N THR A 88 -10.84 31.53 -10.62
CA THR A 88 -10.49 32.47 -9.54
C THR A 88 -10.44 31.84 -8.15
N LYS A 89 -10.69 30.53 -8.01
CA LYS A 89 -10.62 29.83 -6.71
C LYS A 89 -9.29 29.11 -6.56
N CYS A 90 -8.68 29.18 -5.38
CA CYS A 90 -7.61 28.27 -4.99
C CYS A 90 -8.17 27.08 -4.24
N CYS A 91 -7.54 25.94 -4.48
CA CYS A 91 -7.50 24.75 -3.66
C CYS A 91 -8.83 23.97 -3.66
N LYS A 92 -9.95 24.66 -3.42
CA LYS A 92 -11.31 24.12 -3.50
C LYS A 92 -12.22 25.00 -4.35
N GLY A 93 -12.85 24.39 -5.35
CA GLY A 93 -13.84 25.00 -6.21
C GLY A 93 -14.32 24.03 -7.28
N GLU A 94 -15.39 24.43 -7.97
CA GLU A 94 -15.95 23.65 -9.08
C GLU A 94 -14.90 23.31 -10.15
N PRO A 95 -15.08 22.18 -10.88
CA PRO A 95 -14.27 21.86 -12.04
C PRO A 95 -14.22 23.02 -13.04
N ASN A 96 -13.03 23.33 -13.54
CA ASN A 96 -12.84 24.41 -14.50
C ASN A 96 -12.38 23.83 -15.86
N PRO A 97 -13.21 23.91 -16.93
CA PRO A 97 -12.83 23.37 -18.24
C PRO A 97 -11.62 24.09 -18.87
N ASN A 98 -11.29 25.29 -18.38
CA ASN A 98 -10.12 26.05 -18.79
C ASN A 98 -8.90 25.86 -17.86
N GLN A 99 -9.00 25.06 -16.80
CA GLN A 99 -7.92 24.87 -15.81
C GLN A 99 -6.61 24.51 -16.50
N ILE A 100 -6.63 23.49 -17.37
CA ILE A 100 -5.43 23.02 -18.06
C ILE A 100 -4.86 24.08 -19.00
N LYS A 101 -5.71 24.80 -19.73
CA LYS A 101 -5.30 25.93 -20.60
C LYS A 101 -4.58 27.02 -19.79
N MET A 102 -5.05 27.30 -18.58
CA MET A 102 -4.41 28.27 -17.71
C MET A 102 -3.03 27.79 -17.24
N TYR A 103 -2.90 26.50 -16.87
CA TYR A 103 -1.61 25.91 -16.50
C TYR A 103 -0.62 25.92 -17.65
N VAL A 104 -1.03 25.57 -18.87
CA VAL A 104 -0.11 25.51 -20.01
C VAL A 104 0.12 26.86 -20.68
N TYR A 105 -0.52 27.94 -20.22
CA TYR A 105 -0.34 29.28 -20.78
C TYR A 105 1.15 29.64 -20.90
N PRO A 106 1.60 30.25 -22.01
CA PRO A 106 0.81 30.70 -23.18
C PRO A 106 0.45 29.60 -24.20
N GLY A 107 0.75 28.34 -23.90
CA GLY A 107 0.58 27.18 -24.78
C GLY A 107 1.90 26.75 -25.40
N PHE A 108 1.81 25.97 -26.48
CA PHE A 108 2.98 25.59 -27.26
C PHE A 108 3.52 26.80 -28.04
N ILE A 109 4.78 27.18 -27.76
CA ILE A 109 5.50 28.16 -28.55
C ILE A 109 6.49 27.42 -29.45
N ASN A 110 6.43 27.66 -30.75
CA ASN A 110 7.44 27.14 -31.68
C ASN A 110 8.80 27.77 -31.35
N ALA A 111 9.80 26.96 -31.00
CA ALA A 111 11.15 27.42 -30.66
C ALA A 111 11.77 28.33 -31.75
N ALA A 112 11.43 28.11 -33.02
CA ALA A 112 11.89 28.93 -34.14
C ALA A 112 11.23 30.32 -34.20
N ALA A 113 10.03 30.48 -33.62
CA ALA A 113 9.31 31.77 -33.56
C ALA A 113 9.77 32.64 -32.38
N TYR A 114 10.52 32.08 -31.44
CA TYR A 114 10.97 32.74 -30.20
C TYR A 114 12.49 32.92 -30.10
N SER A 115 13.25 32.45 -31.08
CA SER A 115 14.71 32.58 -31.11
C SER A 115 15.20 34.04 -31.13
N GLY A 116 14.33 35.01 -31.45
CA GLY A 116 14.63 36.45 -31.44
C GLY A 116 14.21 37.21 -30.19
N SER A 117 13.40 36.63 -29.29
CA SER A 117 13.00 37.24 -28.02
C SER A 117 13.46 36.36 -26.86
N GLU A 118 14.53 36.75 -26.19
CA GLU A 118 15.21 35.98 -25.13
C GLU A 118 14.34 35.65 -23.88
N THR A 119 13.04 35.97 -23.85
CA THR A 119 12.17 35.83 -22.67
C THR A 119 10.75 35.37 -23.00
N TYR A 120 10.30 34.28 -22.37
CA TYR A 120 8.90 33.79 -22.38
C TYR A 120 7.92 34.81 -21.74
N PRO A 121 6.62 34.84 -22.14
CA PRO A 121 5.62 35.64 -21.45
C PRO A 121 5.56 35.25 -19.96
N PRO A 122 5.35 36.20 -19.03
CA PRO A 122 5.25 35.84 -17.62
C PRO A 122 3.98 35.00 -17.37
N PRO A 123 3.98 34.14 -16.33
CA PRO A 123 2.77 33.45 -15.89
C PRO A 123 1.64 34.43 -15.55
N GLN A 124 0.40 33.95 -15.67
CA GLN A 124 -0.79 34.75 -15.43
C GLN A 124 -0.96 35.00 -13.93
N LYS A 125 -1.38 36.22 -13.56
CA LYS A 125 -1.84 36.53 -12.19
C LYS A 125 -3.36 36.58 -12.16
N VAL A 126 -3.96 35.68 -11.40
CA VAL A 126 -5.42 35.50 -11.32
C VAL A 126 -5.88 35.84 -9.90
N PRO A 127 -6.90 36.68 -9.70
CA PRO A 127 -7.44 36.96 -8.36
C PRO A 127 -7.92 35.68 -7.66
N VAL A 128 -7.75 35.63 -6.33
CA VAL A 128 -8.33 34.57 -5.50
C VAL A 128 -9.62 35.07 -4.85
N THR A 129 -10.73 34.37 -5.06
CA THR A 129 -12.08 34.80 -4.63
C THR A 129 -12.69 33.92 -3.54
N ASN A 130 -12.00 32.87 -3.10
CA ASN A 130 -12.47 31.93 -2.09
C ASN A 130 -11.53 31.81 -0.88
N GLY A 131 -12.04 31.18 0.17
CA GLY A 131 -11.36 31.00 1.44
C GLY A 131 -11.90 31.93 2.52
N VAL A 132 -11.75 31.52 3.78
CA VAL A 132 -12.06 32.34 4.96
C VAL A 132 -10.75 32.96 5.45
N TYR A 133 -10.66 34.29 5.39
CA TYR A 133 -9.48 35.04 5.81
C TYR A 133 -9.79 35.89 7.05
N PRO A 134 -8.76 36.27 7.84
CA PRO A 134 -8.95 37.22 8.93
C PRO A 134 -9.51 38.57 8.44
N PRO A 135 -10.22 39.33 9.30
CA PRO A 135 -10.71 40.66 8.95
C PRO A 135 -9.59 41.58 8.44
N GLY A 136 -9.81 42.22 7.29
CA GLY A 136 -8.84 43.14 6.67
C GLY A 136 -7.74 42.48 5.83
N VAL A 137 -7.69 41.13 5.78
CA VAL A 137 -6.70 40.40 4.97
C VAL A 137 -7.26 40.13 3.57
N SER A 138 -6.56 40.61 2.55
CA SER A 138 -6.92 40.36 1.15
C SER A 138 -6.39 39.00 0.69
N PRO A 139 -7.19 38.19 -0.05
CA PRO A 139 -6.72 36.94 -0.65
C PRO A 139 -5.57 37.14 -1.65
N GLY A 140 -5.46 38.29 -2.31
CA GLY A 140 -4.45 38.52 -3.34
C GLY A 140 -4.68 37.72 -4.62
N THR A 141 -3.61 37.21 -5.22
CA THR A 141 -3.62 36.55 -6.54
C THR A 141 -2.86 35.22 -6.52
N GLN A 142 -3.32 34.26 -7.31
CA GLN A 142 -2.57 33.05 -7.68
C GLN A 142 -1.84 33.26 -9.01
N THR A 143 -0.70 32.61 -9.16
CA THR A 143 0.13 32.63 -10.37
C THR A 143 -0.05 31.31 -11.11
N VAL A 144 -0.39 31.34 -12.40
CA VAL A 144 -0.73 30.14 -13.19
C VAL A 144 -0.14 30.25 -14.61
N GLY A 145 0.66 29.28 -15.03
CA GLY A 145 1.27 29.24 -16.35
C GLY A 145 2.54 28.38 -16.39
N HIS A 146 3.05 28.10 -17.58
CA HIS A 146 4.27 27.30 -17.78
C HIS A 146 4.23 25.93 -17.10
N ALA A 147 3.07 25.27 -17.17
CA ALA A 147 2.77 23.99 -16.53
C ALA A 147 2.85 24.01 -14.99
N PHE A 148 2.93 25.18 -14.35
CA PHE A 148 3.04 25.37 -12.92
C PHE A 148 1.96 26.33 -12.40
N ALA A 149 1.54 26.14 -11.16
CA ALA A 149 0.68 27.09 -10.50
C ALA A 149 0.98 27.17 -9.00
N TYR A 150 0.78 28.37 -8.45
CA TYR A 150 1.15 28.68 -7.08
C TYR A 150 0.28 29.79 -6.51
N TYR A 151 -0.11 29.64 -5.24
CA TYR A 151 -0.79 30.67 -4.49
C TYR A 151 0.06 31.13 -3.31
N GLU A 152 0.47 32.39 -3.33
CA GLU A 152 1.18 33.01 -2.22
C GLU A 152 0.20 33.40 -1.12
N LEU A 153 0.33 32.78 0.06
CA LEU A 153 -0.54 33.11 1.18
C LEU A 153 -0.30 34.55 1.64
N PRO A 154 -1.36 35.30 2.01
CA PRO A 154 -1.22 36.60 2.67
C PRO A 154 -0.29 36.49 3.88
N LEU A 155 0.48 37.55 4.11
CA LEU A 155 1.57 37.57 5.11
C LEU A 155 1.07 37.16 6.51
N GLU A 156 -0.16 37.58 6.85
CA GLU A 156 -0.85 37.37 8.13
C GLU A 156 -1.14 35.89 8.41
N ILE A 157 -1.32 35.08 7.37
CA ILE A 157 -1.61 33.64 7.48
C ILE A 157 -0.47 32.75 6.98
N ARG A 158 0.65 33.34 6.56
CA ARG A 158 1.75 32.63 5.92
C ARG A 158 2.60 31.79 6.89
N TYR A 159 2.78 32.29 8.12
CA TYR A 159 3.69 31.73 9.12
C TYR A 159 2.98 31.10 10.31
N TYR A 160 3.72 30.28 11.08
CA TYR A 160 3.22 29.55 12.26
C TYR A 160 1.93 28.76 11.98
N ARG A 161 1.79 28.21 10.77
CA ARG A 161 0.59 27.53 10.25
C ARG A 161 -0.02 26.48 11.19
N HIS A 162 0.82 25.80 11.97
CA HIS A 162 0.39 24.81 12.94
C HIS A 162 -0.45 25.40 14.10
N VAL A 163 -0.38 26.71 14.36
CA VAL A 163 -1.14 27.42 15.43
C VAL A 163 -1.80 28.72 14.97
N ASN A 164 -1.49 29.19 13.76
CA ASN A 164 -2.07 30.41 13.20
C ASN A 164 -3.55 30.18 12.90
N LYS A 165 -4.43 30.76 13.73
CA LYS A 165 -5.88 30.62 13.59
C LYS A 165 -6.38 30.99 12.18
N GLY A 166 -5.91 32.10 11.62
CA GLY A 166 -6.31 32.55 10.28
C GLY A 166 -5.92 31.55 9.19
N TYR A 167 -4.73 30.97 9.28
CA TYR A 167 -4.32 29.90 8.38
C TYR A 167 -5.18 28.65 8.55
N LEU A 168 -5.45 28.22 9.79
CA LEU A 168 -6.21 27.00 10.07
C LEU A 168 -7.66 27.12 9.57
N GLU A 169 -8.29 28.28 9.77
CA GLU A 169 -9.63 28.59 9.26
C GLU A 169 -9.64 28.65 7.73
N TRP A 170 -8.66 29.32 7.13
CA TRP A 170 -8.47 29.33 5.68
C TRP A 170 -8.31 27.90 5.12
N ALA A 171 -7.36 27.12 5.65
CA ALA A 171 -7.03 25.78 5.18
C ALA A 171 -8.23 24.83 5.29
N ALA A 172 -9.01 24.93 6.37
CA ALA A 172 -10.25 24.18 6.52
C ALA A 172 -11.31 24.60 5.49
N SER A 173 -11.47 25.91 5.28
CA SER A 173 -12.44 26.45 4.31
C SER A 173 -12.14 26.05 2.87
N VAL A 174 -10.86 25.89 2.52
CA VAL A 174 -10.40 25.51 1.19
C VAL A 174 -10.08 24.01 1.05
N GLY A 175 -10.50 23.18 2.01
CA GLY A 175 -10.41 21.71 1.90
C GLY A 175 -9.01 21.12 2.04
N MET A 176 -8.02 21.89 2.50
CA MET A 176 -6.67 21.38 2.79
C MET A 176 -6.61 20.60 4.12
N MET A 177 -7.53 20.86 5.04
CA MET A 177 -7.67 20.12 6.29
C MET A 177 -9.14 19.95 6.69
N PRO A 178 -9.48 18.91 7.46
CA PRO A 178 -10.87 18.64 7.83
C PRO A 178 -11.45 19.61 8.87
N TYR A 179 -10.60 20.22 9.71
CA TYR A 179 -11.03 21.14 10.77
C TYR A 179 -9.91 22.12 11.15
N ALA A 180 -10.30 23.35 11.52
CA ALA A 180 -9.39 24.38 11.97
C ALA A 180 -9.00 24.16 13.45
N LYS A 181 -7.98 23.34 13.70
CA LYS A 181 -7.43 23.10 15.05
C LYS A 181 -5.90 23.18 15.05
N PRO A 182 -5.28 23.63 16.15
CA PRO A 182 -3.83 23.60 16.29
C PRO A 182 -3.26 22.20 16.06
N VAL A 183 -2.19 22.12 15.27
CA VAL A 183 -1.42 20.90 15.02
C VAL A 183 -0.19 20.92 15.94
N ILE A 184 -0.39 20.51 17.18
CA ILE A 184 0.68 20.42 18.17
C ILE A 184 1.19 18.99 18.19
N ILE A 185 2.52 18.81 18.22
CA ILE A 185 3.15 17.53 18.57
C ILE A 185 3.46 17.60 20.06
N PRO A 186 2.59 17.08 20.95
CA PRO A 186 2.86 17.11 22.37
C PRO A 186 3.97 16.11 22.70
N ILE A 187 4.99 16.55 23.46
CA ILE A 187 5.96 15.63 24.07
C ILE A 187 5.28 14.83 25.20
N TYR A 188 4.35 15.47 25.91
CA TYR A 188 3.54 14.88 26.98
C TYR A 188 2.10 14.64 26.51
N SER A 189 1.68 13.38 26.50
CA SER A 189 0.33 12.96 26.16
C SER A 189 -0.58 12.97 27.39
N GLU A 190 -1.32 14.08 27.53
CA GLU A 190 -2.44 14.20 28.47
C GLU A 190 -3.44 13.06 28.31
N ILE A 191 -3.66 12.59 27.08
CA ILE A 191 -4.57 11.48 26.80
C ILE A 191 -4.08 10.21 27.51
N ILE A 192 -2.80 9.88 27.39
CA ILE A 192 -2.22 8.70 28.04
C ILE A 192 -2.27 8.84 29.56
N MET A 193 -2.00 10.03 30.10
CA MET A 193 -2.09 10.26 31.54
C MET A 193 -3.49 9.98 32.10
N LYS A 194 -4.56 10.30 31.35
CA LYS A 194 -5.93 9.99 31.78
C LYS A 194 -6.17 8.49 31.92
N PHE A 195 -5.62 7.67 31.01
CA PHE A 195 -5.67 6.21 31.14
C PHE A 195 -4.92 5.72 32.37
N ILE A 196 -3.72 6.28 32.63
CA ILE A 196 -2.93 5.97 33.81
C ILE A 196 -3.73 6.29 35.09
N LEU A 197 -4.28 7.49 35.20
CA LEU A 197 -5.11 7.89 36.34
C LEU A 197 -6.33 6.98 36.50
N ALA A 198 -6.98 6.57 35.40
CA ALA A 198 -8.11 5.64 35.45
C ALA A 198 -7.70 4.27 35.98
N ALA A 199 -6.55 3.75 35.54
CA ALA A 199 -6.00 2.50 36.06
C ALA A 199 -5.65 2.58 37.56
N TYR A 200 -5.21 3.73 38.05
CA TYR A 200 -4.97 3.98 39.49
C TYR A 200 -6.25 4.27 40.28
N GLY A 201 -7.42 4.37 39.64
CA GLY A 201 -8.67 4.76 40.30
C GLY A 201 -8.74 6.25 40.68
N LEU A 202 -7.85 7.08 40.12
CA LEU A 202 -7.73 8.51 40.40
C LEU A 202 -8.42 9.39 39.35
N TRP A 203 -8.92 8.79 38.27
CA TRP A 203 -9.61 9.51 37.20
C TRP A 203 -11.00 9.97 37.65
N LYS A 204 -11.28 11.26 37.49
CA LYS A 204 -12.57 11.89 37.83
C LYS A 204 -13.44 12.18 36.61
N GLY A 205 -12.99 11.82 35.41
CA GLY A 205 -13.77 12.03 34.19
C GLY A 205 -14.76 10.90 33.94
N LYS A 206 -15.18 10.75 32.69
CA LYS A 206 -16.25 9.85 32.25
C LYS A 206 -15.73 8.80 31.28
N ASN A 207 -16.39 7.66 31.20
CA ASN A 207 -16.19 6.67 30.15
C ASN A 207 -16.54 7.29 28.78
N ALA A 208 -15.61 7.23 27.83
CA ALA A 208 -15.77 7.89 26.53
C ALA A 208 -16.94 7.35 25.71
N TYR A 209 -17.17 6.03 25.72
CA TYR A 209 -18.23 5.41 24.91
C TYR A 209 -19.62 5.82 25.42
N PHE A 210 -19.87 5.66 26.71
CA PHE A 210 -21.16 6.04 27.29
C PHE A 210 -21.39 7.56 27.21
N TYR A 211 -20.35 8.38 27.39
CA TYR A 211 -20.50 9.83 27.22
C TYR A 211 -20.83 10.22 25.76
N TYR A 212 -20.21 9.57 24.78
CA TYR A 212 -20.56 9.76 23.36
C TYR A 212 -22.02 9.38 23.07
N MET A 213 -22.50 8.26 23.64
CA MET A 213 -23.90 7.86 23.50
C MET A 213 -24.86 8.88 24.12
N TYR A 214 -24.50 9.46 25.26
CA TYR A 214 -25.24 10.58 25.85
C TYR A 214 -25.27 11.80 24.91
N GLU A 215 -24.15 12.23 24.35
CA GLU A 215 -24.11 13.38 23.42
C GLU A 215 -24.97 13.16 22.16
N LYS A 216 -25.07 11.90 21.69
CA LYS A 216 -25.88 11.56 20.51
C LYS A 216 -27.36 11.40 20.78
N THR A 217 -27.74 10.95 21.97
CA THR A 217 -29.13 10.57 22.28
C THR A 217 -29.83 11.53 23.25
N GLY A 218 -29.07 12.26 24.06
CA GLY A 218 -29.59 13.03 25.20
C GLY A 218 -30.03 12.17 26.39
N ASP A 219 -29.91 10.84 26.33
CA ASP A 219 -30.38 9.94 27.39
C ASP A 219 -29.43 9.95 28.60
N SER A 220 -29.95 10.48 29.72
CA SER A 220 -29.23 10.60 31.00
C SER A 220 -28.73 9.27 31.58
N THR A 221 -29.30 8.13 31.19
CA THR A 221 -28.84 6.80 31.60
C THR A 221 -27.40 6.56 31.16
N TYR A 222 -27.05 6.98 29.93
CA TYR A 222 -25.68 6.88 29.43
C TYR A 222 -24.73 7.80 30.19
N LEU A 223 -25.18 8.97 30.63
CA LEU A 223 -24.36 9.86 31.44
C LEU A 223 -24.01 9.20 32.79
N GLN A 224 -24.98 8.59 33.46
CA GLN A 224 -24.76 7.84 34.71
C GLN A 224 -23.81 6.66 34.51
N LEU A 225 -23.98 5.90 33.41
CA LEU A 225 -23.06 4.82 33.04
C LEU A 225 -21.65 5.35 32.77
N ALA A 226 -21.52 6.52 32.17
CA ALA A 226 -20.23 7.13 31.89
C ALA A 226 -19.48 7.51 33.17
N GLU A 227 -20.20 8.04 34.16
CA GLU A 227 -19.65 8.40 35.46
C GLU A 227 -19.31 7.16 36.30
N LYS A 228 -20.19 6.14 36.29
CA LYS A 228 -19.98 4.89 37.02
C LYS A 228 -18.82 4.05 36.48
N ASN A 229 -18.60 4.03 35.16
CA ASN A 229 -17.61 3.15 34.50
C ASN A 229 -16.36 3.91 34.03
N ASN A 230 -15.91 4.88 34.82
CA ASN A 230 -14.78 5.74 34.47
C ASN A 230 -13.41 5.12 34.78
N THR A 231 -13.35 3.99 35.48
CA THR A 231 -12.14 3.21 35.74
C THR A 231 -12.28 1.79 35.17
N PRO A 232 -11.17 1.05 34.91
CA PRO A 232 -11.25 -0.37 34.62
C PRO A 232 -12.07 -1.13 35.69
N PRO A 233 -12.85 -2.16 35.31
CA PRO A 233 -13.62 -2.93 36.27
C PRO A 233 -12.70 -3.67 37.26
N SER A 234 -13.22 -4.00 38.44
CA SER A 234 -12.47 -4.69 39.49
C SER A 234 -12.45 -6.21 39.33
N ASP A 235 -12.91 -6.73 38.19
CA ASP A 235 -12.80 -8.16 37.88
C ASP A 235 -11.35 -8.51 37.48
N TRP A 236 -11.12 -9.80 37.21
CA TRP A 236 -9.80 -10.28 36.82
C TRP A 236 -9.25 -9.55 35.58
N TRP A 237 -10.11 -9.33 34.57
CA TRP A 237 -9.73 -8.70 33.31
C TRP A 237 -9.37 -7.23 33.49
N GLY A 238 -10.23 -6.45 34.15
CA GLY A 238 -10.00 -5.04 34.40
C GLY A 238 -8.81 -4.80 35.32
N THR A 239 -8.57 -5.69 36.29
CA THR A 239 -7.34 -5.67 37.10
C THR A 239 -6.10 -5.87 36.24
N HIS A 240 -6.11 -6.84 35.33
CA HIS A 240 -4.99 -7.11 34.43
C HIS A 240 -4.74 -5.94 33.46
N VAL A 241 -5.79 -5.39 32.85
CA VAL A 241 -5.71 -4.20 32.00
C VAL A 241 -5.15 -3.00 32.78
N ALA A 242 -5.60 -2.79 34.01
CA ALA A 242 -5.08 -1.71 34.85
C ALA A 242 -3.59 -1.88 35.15
N GLN A 243 -3.11 -3.10 35.39
CA GLN A 243 -1.68 -3.35 35.60
C GLN A 243 -0.84 -3.06 34.34
N ILE A 244 -1.31 -3.50 33.16
CA ILE A 244 -0.64 -3.20 31.88
C ILE A 244 -0.54 -1.68 31.68
N ILE A 245 -1.62 -0.94 31.91
CA ILE A 245 -1.62 0.53 31.76
C ILE A 245 -0.60 1.14 32.74
N LYS A 246 -0.64 0.77 34.02
CA LYS A 246 0.28 1.32 35.03
C LYS A 246 1.75 1.08 34.70
N GLN A 247 2.05 -0.06 34.08
CA GLN A 247 3.42 -0.49 33.83
C GLN A 247 3.99 0.02 32.50
N TYR A 248 3.16 0.13 31.45
CA TYR A 248 3.65 0.38 30.09
C TYR A 248 3.11 1.65 29.44
N TYR A 249 2.08 2.28 30.00
CA TYR A 249 1.60 3.55 29.47
C TYR A 249 2.45 4.66 30.09
N HIS A 250 3.15 5.38 29.24
CA HIS A 250 3.94 6.54 29.63
C HIS A 250 3.45 7.77 28.88
N PRO A 251 3.22 8.90 29.56
CA PRO A 251 2.76 10.11 28.89
C PRO A 251 3.86 10.74 28.04
N ILE A 252 5.12 10.30 28.18
CA ILE A 252 6.24 10.68 27.32
C ILE A 252 6.82 9.42 26.68
N PRO A 253 7.53 9.54 25.53
CA PRO A 253 8.27 8.41 24.98
C PRO A 253 9.29 7.89 25.99
N VAL A 254 9.24 6.59 26.26
CA VAL A 254 10.24 5.91 27.07
C VAL A 254 10.69 4.64 26.37
N TRP A 255 11.88 4.18 26.71
CA TRP A 255 12.33 2.86 26.36
C TRP A 255 11.98 1.89 27.51
N TYR A 256 11.46 0.73 27.16
CA TYR A 256 11.30 -0.40 28.08
C TYR A 256 11.75 -1.68 27.38
N GLU A 257 12.25 -2.64 28.16
CA GLU A 257 12.62 -3.95 27.65
C GLU A 257 11.36 -4.77 27.30
N SER A 258 11.43 -5.61 26.27
CA SER A 258 10.27 -6.41 25.84
C SER A 258 9.70 -7.25 26.98
N LEU A 259 8.37 -7.35 27.03
CA LEU A 259 7.63 -8.18 27.99
C LEU A 259 8.08 -9.63 27.94
N GLU A 260 8.33 -10.13 26.72
CA GLU A 260 8.76 -11.49 26.52
C GLU A 260 10.20 -11.71 27.01
N TRP A 261 11.05 -10.69 27.03
CA TRP A 261 12.46 -10.84 27.46
C TRP A 261 12.62 -10.79 28.97
N THR A 262 11.68 -10.12 29.65
CA THR A 262 11.71 -9.93 31.11
C THR A 262 10.89 -10.96 31.87
N ALA A 263 9.92 -11.62 31.21
CA ALA A 263 9.11 -12.67 31.80
C ALA A 263 9.95 -13.92 32.14
N PRO A 264 9.87 -14.48 33.36
CA PRO A 264 10.63 -15.66 33.77
C PRO A 264 10.35 -16.91 32.92
N ASP A 265 9.13 -17.04 32.41
CA ASP A 265 8.66 -18.09 31.51
C ASP A 265 8.50 -17.58 30.06
N GLY A 266 9.12 -16.45 29.76
CA GLY A 266 9.23 -15.82 28.46
C GLY A 266 10.44 -16.32 27.66
N SER A 267 10.99 -15.45 26.81
CA SER A 267 12.16 -15.70 25.97
C SER A 267 13.36 -14.84 26.40
N PRO A 268 13.83 -14.96 27.66
CA PRO A 268 14.86 -14.09 28.18
C PRO A 268 16.20 -14.28 27.42
N PRO A 269 17.02 -13.21 27.27
CA PRO A 269 18.22 -13.26 26.44
C PRO A 269 19.27 -14.30 26.87
N ASN A 270 19.29 -14.72 28.14
CA ASN A 270 20.18 -15.77 28.62
C ASN A 270 19.78 -17.17 28.13
N GLU A 271 18.50 -17.41 27.88
CA GLU A 271 17.99 -18.69 27.36
C GLU A 271 17.79 -18.66 25.84
N TYR A 272 17.33 -17.54 25.30
CA TYR A 272 17.11 -17.31 23.87
C TYR A 272 18.03 -16.18 23.39
N PRO A 273 19.32 -16.48 23.14
CA PRO A 273 20.35 -15.45 22.97
C PRO A 273 20.24 -14.67 21.66
N LEU A 274 19.62 -15.25 20.63
CA LEU A 274 19.58 -14.63 19.31
C LEU A 274 18.31 -13.82 19.12
N ALA A 275 18.48 -12.51 18.96
CA ALA A 275 17.40 -11.63 18.50
C ALA A 275 17.15 -11.83 17.00
N THR A 276 15.94 -11.53 16.57
CA THR A 276 15.54 -11.72 15.17
C THR A 276 15.31 -10.37 14.49
N LEU A 277 15.74 -10.27 13.23
CA LEU A 277 15.55 -9.06 12.43
C LEU A 277 14.82 -9.39 11.14
N ASN A 278 13.63 -8.83 11.02
CA ASN A 278 12.87 -8.84 9.80
C ASN A 278 13.43 -7.83 8.78
N ARG A 279 13.91 -8.32 7.65
CA ARG A 279 14.17 -7.53 6.43
C ARG A 279 12.93 -7.58 5.53
N LYS A 280 12.12 -6.51 5.54
CA LYS A 280 10.85 -6.46 4.80
C LYS A 280 11.00 -6.45 3.28
N SER A 281 12.06 -5.85 2.76
CA SER A 281 12.24 -5.62 1.33
C SER A 281 13.62 -6.08 0.90
N ASN A 282 13.66 -6.92 -0.12
CA ASN A 282 14.78 -6.95 -1.05
C ASN A 282 14.32 -6.15 -2.30
N PRO A 283 15.23 -5.63 -3.14
CA PRO A 283 14.86 -4.80 -4.27
C PRO A 283 14.06 -5.53 -5.37
N TRP A 284 13.85 -6.84 -5.24
CA TRP A 284 13.23 -7.69 -6.26
C TRP A 284 11.85 -8.24 -5.86
N PHE A 285 11.51 -8.26 -4.57
CA PHE A 285 10.26 -8.85 -4.06
C PHE A 285 9.64 -7.97 -2.96
N TYR A 286 8.35 -7.69 -3.10
CA TYR A 286 7.43 -7.19 -2.09
C TYR A 286 6.63 -8.36 -1.50
N HIS A 287 7.03 -8.82 -0.32
CA HIS A 287 6.41 -9.96 0.34
C HIS A 287 6.35 -11.20 -0.57
N THR A 288 5.20 -11.88 -0.64
CA THR A 288 4.99 -13.08 -1.46
C THR A 288 4.48 -12.75 -2.86
N TRP A 289 4.28 -11.47 -3.19
CA TRP A 289 3.42 -11.09 -4.32
C TRP A 289 4.08 -11.44 -5.65
N GLU A 290 5.39 -11.23 -5.81
CA GLU A 290 6.13 -11.45 -7.06
C GLU A 290 6.63 -12.90 -7.23
N GLN A 291 6.21 -13.84 -6.39
CA GLN A 291 6.57 -15.26 -6.53
C GLN A 291 5.99 -15.91 -7.81
N HIS A 292 5.14 -15.20 -8.55
CA HIS A 292 4.69 -15.60 -9.89
C HIS A 292 5.67 -15.20 -11.01
N HIS A 293 6.57 -14.24 -10.78
CA HIS A 293 7.41 -13.67 -11.84
C HIS A 293 8.67 -14.52 -12.10
N PRO A 294 8.77 -15.22 -13.25
CA PRO A 294 9.83 -16.20 -13.49
C PRO A 294 11.23 -15.59 -13.48
N TRP A 295 11.40 -14.35 -13.94
CA TRP A 295 12.71 -13.68 -13.99
C TRP A 295 13.24 -13.32 -12.61
N LEU A 296 12.38 -12.92 -11.67
CA LEU A 296 12.81 -12.52 -10.33
C LEU A 296 13.21 -13.75 -9.51
N ARG A 297 12.52 -14.86 -9.73
CA ARG A 297 12.82 -16.17 -9.12
C ARG A 297 14.19 -16.72 -9.51
N GLN A 298 14.70 -16.38 -10.69
CA GLN A 298 16.06 -16.76 -11.09
C GLN A 298 17.14 -15.98 -10.32
N ILE A 299 16.89 -14.71 -10.00
CA ILE A 299 17.84 -13.86 -9.26
C ILE A 299 17.96 -14.31 -7.81
N LEU A 300 16.82 -14.61 -7.18
CA LEU A 300 16.76 -15.04 -5.79
C LEU A 300 15.67 -16.11 -5.66
N PRO A 301 16.00 -17.41 -5.68
CA PRO A 301 15.02 -18.51 -5.71
C PRO A 301 14.49 -18.96 -4.35
N TYR A 302 15.27 -18.92 -3.27
CA TYR A 302 14.80 -19.26 -1.91
C TYR A 302 15.21 -18.23 -0.83
N SER A 303 14.53 -18.24 0.32
CA SER A 303 14.91 -17.44 1.49
C SER A 303 16.06 -18.09 2.26
N VAL A 304 16.94 -17.27 2.81
CA VAL A 304 18.09 -17.70 3.64
C VAL A 304 18.06 -16.99 5.00
N ILE A 305 18.74 -17.58 5.98
CA ILE A 305 18.95 -17.02 7.32
C ILE A 305 20.27 -16.25 7.29
N TRP A 306 20.21 -14.94 7.50
CA TRP A 306 21.39 -14.08 7.48
C TRP A 306 22.02 -14.06 8.87
N MET A 307 23.32 -14.31 8.98
CA MET A 307 23.98 -14.39 10.29
C MET A 307 25.36 -13.74 10.26
N ASN A 308 25.74 -13.09 11.35
CA ASN A 308 27.08 -12.54 11.50
C ASN A 308 28.12 -13.68 11.60
N PRO A 309 29.27 -13.61 10.89
CA PRO A 309 30.33 -14.62 10.99
C PRO A 309 30.84 -14.87 12.42
N LYS A 310 30.92 -13.82 13.26
CA LYS A 310 31.36 -13.94 14.66
C LYS A 310 30.36 -14.73 15.50
N THR A 311 29.07 -14.46 15.33
CA THR A 311 28.01 -15.25 15.99
C THR A 311 28.04 -16.68 15.48
N ALA A 312 28.12 -16.90 14.16
CA ALA A 312 28.10 -18.23 13.56
C ALA A 312 29.26 -19.12 14.06
N ALA A 313 30.46 -18.55 14.23
CA ALA A 313 31.61 -19.25 14.78
C ALA A 313 31.37 -19.80 16.19
N GLN A 314 30.60 -19.09 17.04
CA GLN A 314 30.24 -19.55 18.40
C GLN A 314 29.39 -20.82 18.40
N TYR A 315 28.63 -21.06 17.31
CA TYR A 315 27.77 -22.22 17.13
C TYR A 315 28.36 -23.26 16.15
N GLY A 316 29.60 -23.05 15.69
CA GLY A 316 30.24 -23.93 14.70
C GLY A 316 29.52 -23.97 13.33
N ILE A 317 28.81 -22.89 12.97
CA ILE A 317 28.03 -22.76 11.73
C ILE A 317 28.90 -22.16 10.62
N LYS A 318 28.87 -22.77 9.44
CA LYS A 318 29.52 -22.27 8.22
C LYS A 318 28.50 -21.71 7.23
N ASN A 319 28.98 -20.93 6.27
CA ASN A 319 28.14 -20.41 5.19
C ASN A 319 27.56 -21.57 4.36
N GLY A 320 26.26 -21.56 4.13
CA GLY A 320 25.52 -22.62 3.43
C GLY A 320 24.96 -23.73 4.31
N ASP A 321 25.37 -23.81 5.58
CA ASP A 321 24.89 -24.83 6.52
C ASP A 321 23.39 -24.68 6.78
N TRP A 322 22.73 -25.82 7.00
CA TRP A 322 21.36 -25.87 7.50
C TRP A 322 21.34 -25.74 9.02
N VAL A 323 20.47 -24.88 9.50
CA VAL A 323 20.26 -24.63 10.93
C VAL A 323 18.79 -24.81 11.32
N GLU A 324 18.57 -25.10 12.59
CA GLU A 324 17.27 -25.10 13.24
C GLU A 324 17.16 -23.88 14.15
N LEU A 325 16.07 -23.13 14.03
CA LEU A 325 15.69 -22.05 14.93
C LEU A 325 14.49 -22.50 15.75
N THR A 326 14.57 -22.38 17.07
CA THR A 326 13.49 -22.75 17.98
C THR A 326 13.03 -21.53 18.78
N SER A 327 11.72 -21.25 18.72
CA SER A 327 11.07 -20.22 19.54
C SER A 327 10.83 -20.72 20.97
N ARG A 328 10.32 -19.86 21.85
CA ARG A 328 9.83 -20.27 23.17
C ARG A 328 8.68 -21.28 23.11
N GLY A 329 7.80 -21.13 22.13
CA GLY A 329 6.66 -22.03 21.93
C GLY A 329 7.03 -23.44 21.49
N GLY A 330 8.29 -23.67 21.15
CA GLY A 330 8.78 -24.95 20.64
C GLY A 330 8.61 -25.11 19.14
N GLU A 331 8.05 -24.10 18.44
CA GLU A 331 8.03 -24.10 16.98
C GLU A 331 9.45 -24.05 16.42
N ILE A 332 9.60 -24.75 15.30
CA ILE A 332 10.88 -24.93 14.63
C ILE A 332 10.80 -24.37 13.20
N ALA A 333 11.79 -23.57 12.84
CA ALA A 333 12.08 -23.18 11.46
C ALA A 333 13.46 -23.69 11.07
N ARG A 334 13.59 -24.19 9.84
CA ARG A 334 14.87 -24.66 9.30
C ARG A 334 15.20 -23.90 8.03
N GLY A 335 16.44 -23.44 7.90
CA GLY A 335 16.87 -22.69 6.72
C GLY A 335 18.37 -22.76 6.52
N GLN A 336 18.83 -22.40 5.33
CA GLN A 336 20.26 -22.29 5.03
C GLN A 336 20.80 -20.95 5.50
N VAL A 337 22.00 -20.96 6.08
CA VAL A 337 22.66 -19.77 6.57
C VAL A 337 23.45 -19.09 5.47
N PHE A 338 23.29 -17.77 5.36
CA PHE A 338 24.14 -16.87 4.60
C PHE A 338 24.92 -15.99 5.58
N LEU A 339 26.25 -16.14 5.63
CA LEU A 339 27.11 -15.38 6.53
C LEU A 339 27.42 -14.00 5.95
N THR A 340 27.23 -12.96 6.75
CA THR A 340 27.55 -11.58 6.36
C THR A 340 27.72 -10.67 7.57
N GLU A 341 28.65 -9.73 7.49
CA GLU A 341 28.85 -8.70 8.51
C GLU A 341 27.76 -7.61 8.49
N ALA A 342 26.86 -7.63 7.49
CA ALA A 342 25.70 -6.73 7.41
C ALA A 342 24.59 -7.05 8.44
N ILE A 343 24.77 -8.10 9.25
CA ILE A 343 23.94 -8.44 10.40
C ILE A 343 24.77 -8.25 11.67
N ALA A 344 24.18 -7.63 12.69
CA ALA A 344 24.86 -7.42 13.97
C ALA A 344 25.15 -8.76 14.69
N PRO A 345 26.24 -8.86 15.47
CA PRO A 345 26.46 -10.00 16.35
C PRO A 345 25.26 -10.25 17.28
N GLY A 346 24.93 -11.52 17.55
CA GLY A 346 23.74 -11.90 18.34
C GLY A 346 22.39 -11.74 17.63
N VAL A 347 22.36 -11.42 16.33
CA VAL A 347 21.13 -11.26 15.54
C VAL A 347 21.07 -12.26 14.38
N VAL A 348 19.88 -12.79 14.11
CA VAL A 348 19.58 -13.54 12.88
C VAL A 348 18.59 -12.75 12.02
N GLY A 349 18.98 -12.50 10.77
CA GLY A 349 18.16 -11.80 9.78
C GLY A 349 17.39 -12.76 8.89
N TYR A 350 16.19 -12.36 8.47
CA TYR A 350 15.41 -13.13 7.50
C TYR A 350 14.50 -12.20 6.68
N TRP A 351 14.04 -12.67 5.52
CA TRP A 351 13.03 -11.94 4.74
C TRP A 351 11.62 -12.31 5.17
N LYS A 352 10.84 -11.31 5.59
CA LYS A 352 9.43 -11.53 5.93
C LYS A 352 8.61 -11.88 4.69
N SER A 353 7.76 -12.89 4.85
CA SER A 353 6.78 -13.28 3.83
C SER A 353 7.41 -13.57 2.47
N ARG A 354 8.59 -14.23 2.46
CA ARG A 354 9.30 -14.59 1.23
C ARG A 354 9.05 -16.07 0.85
N ASN A 355 8.45 -16.86 1.73
CA ASN A 355 8.20 -18.27 1.44
C ASN A 355 6.85 -18.48 0.74
N ALA A 356 6.77 -19.49 -0.11
CA ALA A 356 5.54 -19.94 -0.73
C ALA A 356 5.44 -21.47 -0.61
N ARG A 357 4.25 -21.97 -0.31
CA ARG A 357 3.96 -23.40 -0.25
C ARG A 357 3.76 -23.96 -1.66
N ALA A 358 3.91 -25.27 -1.82
CA ALA A 358 3.55 -25.95 -3.06
C ALA A 358 2.12 -25.59 -3.50
N GLY A 359 1.92 -25.35 -4.80
CA GLY A 359 0.64 -24.96 -5.38
C GLY A 359 0.32 -23.47 -5.28
N MET A 360 0.92 -22.72 -4.35
CA MET A 360 0.76 -21.27 -4.29
C MET A 360 1.33 -20.63 -5.57
N MET A 361 0.57 -19.76 -6.24
CA MET A 361 0.96 -19.13 -7.51
C MET A 361 1.45 -20.13 -8.57
N ALA A 362 0.85 -21.33 -8.61
CA ALA A 362 1.24 -22.44 -9.48
C ALA A 362 2.70 -22.95 -9.31
N LEU A 363 3.31 -22.74 -8.14
CA LEU A 363 4.63 -23.29 -7.83
C LEU A 363 4.56 -24.82 -7.72
N PRO A 364 5.38 -25.57 -8.48
CA PRO A 364 5.38 -27.01 -8.37
C PRO A 364 5.98 -27.46 -7.02
N PRO A 365 5.60 -28.65 -6.50
CA PRO A 365 6.10 -29.15 -5.21
C PRO A 365 7.62 -29.27 -5.12
N ASN A 366 8.31 -29.43 -6.25
CA ASN A 366 9.77 -29.54 -6.33
C ASN A 366 10.48 -28.20 -6.62
N ALA A 367 9.77 -27.07 -6.67
CA ALA A 367 10.38 -25.75 -6.88
C ALA A 367 11.35 -25.40 -5.75
N LEU A 368 12.46 -24.70 -6.06
CA LEU A 368 13.48 -24.33 -5.06
C LEU A 368 12.90 -23.48 -3.92
N GLU A 369 11.94 -22.61 -4.24
CA GLU A 369 11.14 -21.82 -3.30
C GLU A 369 10.50 -22.72 -2.23
N THR A 370 9.91 -23.83 -2.68
CA THR A 370 9.18 -24.80 -1.86
C THR A 370 10.15 -25.71 -1.10
N VAL A 371 11.20 -26.20 -1.76
CA VAL A 371 12.08 -27.22 -1.17
C VAL A 371 13.23 -26.65 -0.35
N ARG A 372 13.64 -25.40 -0.57
CA ARG A 372 14.75 -24.76 0.17
C ARG A 372 14.33 -23.52 0.94
N GLY A 373 13.25 -22.86 0.52
CA GLY A 373 12.74 -21.73 1.27
C GLY A 373 12.19 -22.16 2.62
N PHE A 374 12.14 -21.20 3.53
CA PHE A 374 11.53 -21.40 4.84
C PHE A 374 10.66 -20.19 5.22
N MET A 375 9.60 -20.44 5.99
CA MET A 375 8.67 -19.42 6.48
C MET A 375 9.02 -19.07 7.94
N PHE A 376 9.67 -17.92 8.15
CA PHE A 376 10.00 -17.46 9.51
C PHE A 376 8.73 -17.11 10.32
N ASN A 377 7.61 -16.81 9.65
CA ASN A 377 6.32 -16.55 10.32
C ASN A 377 5.83 -17.74 11.16
N ASP A 378 6.25 -18.96 10.84
CA ASP A 378 5.78 -20.18 11.49
C ASP A 378 6.32 -20.37 12.91
N ILE A 379 7.38 -19.63 13.30
CA ILE A 379 7.98 -19.70 14.63
C ILE A 379 7.64 -18.50 15.52
N TYR A 380 6.66 -17.68 15.11
CA TYR A 380 6.24 -16.56 15.92
C TYR A 380 5.38 -16.98 17.10
N VAL A 381 5.64 -16.32 18.23
CA VAL A 381 4.92 -16.50 19.48
C VAL A 381 3.77 -15.48 19.53
N TYR A 382 2.54 -15.97 19.41
CA TYR A 382 1.27 -15.25 19.30
C TYR A 382 0.62 -14.97 20.64
N THR A 383 0.95 -15.73 21.70
CA THR A 383 0.44 -15.49 23.06
C THR A 383 1.57 -15.06 23.98
N ARG A 384 1.22 -14.33 25.03
CA ARG A 384 2.22 -13.93 26.04
C ARG A 384 2.74 -15.13 26.82
N ALA A 385 3.80 -14.90 27.60
CA ALA A 385 4.17 -15.79 28.70
C ALA A 385 2.99 -15.99 29.68
N GLN A 386 2.91 -17.14 30.34
CA GLN A 386 1.84 -17.45 31.31
C GLN A 386 1.85 -16.43 32.46
N SER A 387 3.04 -16.03 32.93
CA SER A 387 3.18 -14.98 33.96
C SER A 387 2.62 -13.62 33.53
N GLN A 388 2.41 -13.41 32.23
CA GLN A 388 1.87 -12.18 31.63
C GLN A 388 0.45 -12.36 31.07
N GLY A 389 -0.27 -13.42 31.48
CA GLY A 389 -1.66 -13.68 31.10
C GLY A 389 -1.82 -14.46 29.80
N GLY A 390 -0.78 -15.14 29.32
CA GLY A 390 -0.85 -16.07 28.17
C GLY A 390 -1.06 -17.53 28.60
N VAL A 391 -0.43 -18.46 27.89
CA VAL A 391 -0.46 -19.91 28.19
C VAL A 391 0.92 -20.45 28.58
N PRO A 392 1.00 -21.55 29.35
CA PRO A 392 2.25 -22.28 29.53
C PRO A 392 2.83 -22.74 28.18
N ASN A 393 4.16 -22.84 28.08
CA ASN A 393 4.84 -23.32 26.86
C ASN A 393 4.31 -24.69 26.40
N SER A 394 3.98 -25.59 27.33
CA SER A 394 3.42 -26.91 27.01
C SER A 394 2.04 -26.88 26.36
N GLN A 395 1.31 -25.77 26.48
CA GLN A 395 -0.01 -25.56 25.90
C GLN A 395 0.02 -24.62 24.69
N TYR A 396 1.21 -24.19 24.25
CA TYR A 396 1.39 -23.36 23.07
C TYR A 396 1.28 -24.20 21.78
N THR A 397 0.12 -24.83 21.61
CA THR A 397 -0.27 -25.59 20.42
C THR A 397 -1.70 -25.21 20.05
N VAL A 398 -2.13 -25.42 18.81
CA VAL A 398 -3.53 -25.14 18.41
C VAL A 398 -4.53 -25.81 19.36
N ASN A 399 -4.31 -27.08 19.68
CA ASN A 399 -5.17 -27.83 20.59
C ASN A 399 -5.08 -27.29 22.04
N GLY A 400 -3.88 -26.97 22.52
CA GLY A 400 -3.70 -26.39 23.85
C GLY A 400 -4.39 -25.04 24.02
N LEU A 401 -4.31 -24.17 23.00
CA LEU A 401 -5.02 -22.89 22.96
C LEU A 401 -6.53 -23.06 22.92
N ILE A 402 -7.04 -24.01 22.13
CA ILE A 402 -8.48 -24.35 22.09
C ILE A 402 -8.94 -24.84 23.46
N SER A 403 -8.19 -25.76 24.10
CA SER A 403 -8.52 -26.28 25.43
C SER A 403 -8.50 -25.20 26.51
N ALA A 404 -7.57 -24.24 26.44
CA ALA A 404 -7.54 -23.09 27.35
C ALA A 404 -8.83 -22.27 27.23
N VAL A 405 -9.23 -21.90 26.00
CA VAL A 405 -10.45 -21.13 25.74
C VAL A 405 -11.71 -21.89 26.19
N GLN A 406 -11.79 -23.19 25.91
CA GLN A 406 -12.90 -24.04 26.35
C GLN A 406 -13.00 -24.15 27.87
N SER A 407 -11.88 -24.00 28.58
CA SER A 407 -11.82 -23.99 30.04
C SER A 407 -12.08 -22.60 30.65
N GLY A 408 -12.48 -21.61 29.84
CA GLY A 408 -12.73 -20.24 30.26
C GLY A 408 -11.48 -19.38 30.44
N ASN A 409 -10.30 -19.88 30.02
CA ASN A 409 -9.05 -19.11 30.02
C ASN A 409 -8.86 -18.47 28.64
N TYR A 410 -8.80 -17.14 28.57
CA TYR A 410 -8.62 -16.40 27.31
C TYR A 410 -7.19 -15.86 27.25
N PRO A 411 -6.23 -16.55 26.57
CA PRO A 411 -4.84 -16.14 26.58
C PRO A 411 -4.68 -14.79 25.90
N THR A 412 -3.94 -13.90 26.54
CA THR A 412 -3.61 -12.61 25.94
C THR A 412 -2.62 -12.79 24.79
N LEU A 413 -2.84 -12.04 23.72
CA LEU A 413 -1.97 -12.06 22.55
C LEU A 413 -0.67 -11.32 22.85
N ASN A 414 0.42 -11.80 22.27
CA ASN A 414 1.73 -11.13 22.31
C ASN A 414 1.71 -9.95 21.34
N LEU A 415 1.11 -8.85 21.80
CA LEU A 415 0.97 -7.59 21.10
C LEU A 415 1.53 -6.47 21.97
N ASP A 416 1.92 -5.40 21.29
CA ASP A 416 2.31 -4.15 21.91
C ASP A 416 1.18 -3.67 22.85
N PRO A 417 1.45 -3.48 24.15
CA PRO A 417 0.41 -3.20 25.14
C PRO A 417 -0.33 -1.88 24.91
N PHE A 418 0.26 -0.96 24.13
CA PHE A 418 -0.32 0.33 23.82
C PHE A 418 -1.16 0.29 22.53
N THR A 419 -0.57 -0.14 21.42
CA THR A 419 -1.19 -0.07 20.08
C THR A 419 -1.95 -1.34 19.68
N GLY A 420 -1.74 -2.46 20.38
CA GLY A 420 -2.23 -3.77 19.95
C GLY A 420 -1.57 -4.28 18.67
N LYS A 421 -0.46 -3.67 18.20
CA LYS A 421 0.27 -4.16 17.03
C LYS A 421 1.14 -5.36 17.37
N THR A 422 1.32 -6.24 16.39
CA THR A 422 2.17 -7.43 16.52
C THR A 422 3.63 -7.07 16.75
N VAL A 423 4.22 -7.64 17.80
CA VAL A 423 5.62 -7.42 18.20
C VAL A 423 6.59 -8.36 17.49
N TRP A 424 6.72 -8.21 16.16
CA TRP A 424 7.63 -9.05 15.38
C TRP A 424 9.11 -8.95 15.84
N GLY A 425 9.52 -7.80 16.37
CA GLY A 425 10.90 -7.56 16.81
C GLY A 425 11.27 -8.23 18.13
N ASP A 426 10.29 -8.70 18.90
CA ASP A 426 10.50 -9.24 20.24
C ASP A 426 10.89 -10.72 20.21
N LEU A 427 10.75 -11.39 19.06
CA LEU A 427 11.09 -12.80 18.95
C LEU A 427 12.59 -13.02 19.14
N ARG A 428 12.91 -13.89 20.09
CA ARG A 428 14.23 -14.46 20.33
C ARG A 428 14.21 -15.97 20.14
N VAL A 429 15.33 -16.52 19.67
CA VAL A 429 15.42 -17.93 19.28
C VAL A 429 16.71 -18.59 19.80
N LYS A 430 16.63 -19.92 19.94
CA LYS A 430 17.80 -20.80 20.01
C LYS A 430 18.17 -21.24 18.59
N ILE A 431 19.46 -21.54 18.37
CA ILE A 431 19.94 -22.07 17.08
C ILE A 431 20.78 -23.32 17.31
N VAL A 432 20.62 -24.31 16.43
CA VAL A 432 21.54 -25.44 16.30
C VAL A 432 21.88 -25.69 14.84
N ARG A 433 23.12 -26.13 14.58
CA ARG A 433 23.55 -26.61 13.28
C ARG A 433 23.02 -28.03 13.06
N ILE A 434 22.40 -28.28 11.90
CA ILE A 434 21.82 -29.59 11.57
C ILE A 434 22.73 -30.37 10.61
N ALA A 435 23.12 -29.78 9.48
CA ALA A 435 23.88 -30.47 8.43
C ALA A 435 24.45 -29.48 7.40
N ASN A 436 25.38 -29.96 6.55
CA ASN A 436 25.84 -29.21 5.36
C ASN A 436 24.91 -29.41 4.16
N ASP A 437 24.24 -30.56 4.08
CA ASP A 437 23.26 -30.91 3.04
C ASP A 437 21.84 -30.95 3.60
N LYS A 438 20.83 -30.78 2.74
CA LYS A 438 19.42 -30.73 3.17
C LYS A 438 19.03 -32.06 3.86
N PRO A 439 18.56 -32.05 5.12
CA PRO A 439 18.06 -33.26 5.74
C PRO A 439 16.78 -33.73 5.04
N TYR A 440 16.61 -35.05 4.90
CA TYR A 440 15.48 -35.69 4.21
C TYR A 440 14.11 -35.27 4.78
N SER A 441 14.08 -34.75 6.01
CA SER A 441 12.91 -34.30 6.77
C SER A 441 13.10 -32.88 7.36
N ALA A 442 13.49 -31.89 6.56
CA ALA A 442 13.46 -30.49 6.99
C ALA A 442 12.03 -29.90 6.87
N TRP A 443 11.13 -30.25 7.78
CA TRP A 443 9.76 -29.69 7.81
C TRP A 443 9.58 -28.79 9.05
N GLY A 444 9.39 -27.48 8.86
CA GLY A 444 8.65 -26.66 9.84
C GLY A 444 7.16 -26.98 9.73
N ASN A 445 6.28 -26.36 10.53
CA ASN A 445 4.82 -26.59 10.56
C ASN A 445 4.04 -26.21 9.26
N ALA A 446 4.57 -26.56 8.08
CA ALA A 446 3.77 -26.89 6.92
C ALA A 446 3.40 -28.38 7.03
N ASP A 447 2.18 -28.64 7.50
CA ASP A 447 1.53 -29.96 7.46
C ASP A 447 1.84 -30.74 6.18
N PRO A 448 1.83 -32.09 6.23
CA PRO A 448 1.86 -32.93 5.05
C PRO A 448 0.51 -32.80 4.31
N ILE A 449 0.33 -31.78 3.48
CA ILE A 449 -0.85 -31.71 2.60
C ILE A 449 -0.59 -32.51 1.33
N VAL A 450 -1.19 -33.70 1.33
CA VAL A 450 -1.76 -34.48 0.23
C VAL A 450 -0.91 -34.56 -1.05
N LYS A 451 -0.26 -35.72 -1.22
CA LYS A 451 0.26 -36.21 -2.50
C LYS A 451 -0.90 -36.56 -3.46
N THR A 452 -1.55 -35.55 -4.02
CA THR A 452 -2.23 -35.74 -5.31
C THR A 452 -2.20 -34.42 -6.07
N PRO A 453 -1.31 -34.26 -7.06
CA PRO A 453 -1.46 -33.17 -8.00
C PRO A 453 -2.80 -33.35 -8.72
N PRO A 454 -3.59 -32.30 -9.00
CA PRO A 454 -4.47 -32.36 -10.16
C PRO A 454 -3.59 -32.73 -11.36
N LYS A 455 -4.06 -33.65 -12.20
CA LYS A 455 -3.34 -34.15 -13.36
C LYS A 455 -3.01 -32.96 -14.28
N LEU A 456 -1.84 -32.38 -14.07
CA LEU A 456 -1.21 -31.47 -14.99
C LEU A 456 -0.94 -32.29 -16.25
N ILE A 457 -1.40 -31.80 -17.40
CA ILE A 457 -1.00 -32.37 -18.69
C ILE A 457 0.50 -32.14 -18.81
N VAL A 458 1.28 -33.18 -18.52
CA VAL A 458 2.70 -33.25 -18.86
C VAL A 458 3.06 -34.71 -19.10
N GLY A 459 3.03 -35.07 -20.38
CA GLY A 459 3.83 -36.14 -20.97
C GLY A 459 4.81 -35.52 -21.98
N SER A 460 5.36 -36.34 -22.87
CA SER A 460 6.22 -35.94 -24.00
C SER A 460 5.63 -34.86 -24.92
N GLU A 461 4.34 -34.52 -24.75
CA GLU A 461 3.61 -33.51 -25.52
C GLU A 461 3.94 -32.06 -25.11
N ALA A 462 4.33 -31.78 -23.86
CA ALA A 462 4.65 -30.41 -23.44
C ALA A 462 6.00 -29.89 -23.99
N TRP A 463 6.91 -30.81 -24.32
CA TRP A 463 8.28 -30.50 -24.76
C TRP A 463 8.45 -30.47 -26.28
N ASN A 464 7.40 -30.77 -27.05
CA ASN A 464 7.42 -30.67 -28.52
C ASN A 464 7.01 -29.28 -29.04
N ILE A 465 6.65 -28.34 -28.16
CA ILE A 465 6.29 -26.97 -28.54
C ILE A 465 7.55 -26.10 -28.55
N LYS A 466 8.17 -25.96 -29.74
CA LYS A 466 9.44 -25.24 -29.92
C LYS A 466 9.39 -23.75 -29.56
N VAL A 467 8.20 -23.13 -29.46
CA VAL A 467 8.05 -21.68 -29.20
C VAL A 467 8.48 -21.25 -27.79
N PHE A 468 8.54 -22.17 -26.83
CA PHE A 468 8.98 -21.87 -25.46
C PHE A 468 10.50 -21.99 -25.25
N ASN A 469 11.25 -22.34 -26.30
CA ASN A 469 12.72 -22.39 -26.28
C ASN A 469 13.35 -21.22 -27.04
N TYR A 470 12.79 -20.01 -26.88
CA TYR A 470 13.39 -18.81 -27.45
C TYR A 470 14.65 -18.40 -26.67
N ASN A 471 15.80 -18.41 -27.36
CA ASN A 471 17.05 -17.86 -26.85
C ASN A 471 17.31 -16.52 -27.56
N ALA A 472 17.10 -15.41 -26.84
CA ALA A 472 17.23 -14.05 -27.36
C ALA A 472 18.65 -13.68 -27.83
N TYR A 473 19.64 -14.54 -27.59
CA TYR A 473 21.04 -14.35 -27.97
C TYR A 473 21.47 -15.20 -29.18
N LYS A 474 20.53 -15.91 -29.83
CA LYS A 474 20.78 -16.69 -31.04
C LYS A 474 19.86 -16.27 -32.17
N SER A 475 20.38 -16.19 -33.40
CA SER A 475 19.55 -16.01 -34.59
C SER A 475 18.68 -17.26 -34.82
N PRO A 476 17.52 -17.14 -35.49
CA PRO A 476 16.69 -18.30 -35.81
C PRO A 476 17.43 -19.42 -36.56
N GLU A 477 18.37 -19.07 -37.44
CA GLU A 477 19.24 -20.04 -38.10
C GLU A 477 20.11 -20.83 -37.09
N GLU A 478 20.64 -20.17 -36.05
CA GLU A 478 21.44 -20.80 -34.98
C GLU A 478 20.61 -21.68 -34.03
N MET A 479 19.28 -21.52 -34.05
CA MET A 479 18.31 -22.33 -33.31
C MET A 479 17.67 -23.42 -34.20
N GLY A 480 18.07 -23.51 -35.47
CA GLY A 480 17.56 -24.51 -36.41
C GLY A 480 16.09 -24.31 -36.81
N ILE A 481 15.61 -23.06 -36.81
CA ILE A 481 14.24 -22.68 -37.19
C ILE A 481 14.26 -21.53 -38.21
N SER A 482 13.33 -21.52 -39.16
CA SER A 482 13.23 -20.42 -40.13
C SER A 482 12.38 -19.26 -39.60
N TRP A 483 12.68 -18.02 -40.01
CA TRP A 483 11.82 -16.86 -39.75
C TRP A 483 10.38 -17.06 -40.26
N TYR A 484 10.21 -17.88 -41.31
CA TYR A 484 8.91 -18.25 -41.83
C TYR A 484 8.10 -19.12 -40.84
N GLU A 485 8.73 -20.09 -40.17
CA GLU A 485 8.08 -20.92 -39.13
C GLU A 485 7.70 -20.12 -37.88
N VAL A 486 8.51 -19.13 -37.50
CA VAL A 486 8.22 -18.21 -36.39
C VAL A 486 6.98 -17.37 -36.71
N ASN A 487 6.94 -16.76 -37.89
CA ASN A 487 5.85 -15.88 -38.29
C ASN A 487 4.54 -16.63 -38.56
N SER A 488 4.60 -17.86 -39.11
CA SER A 488 3.41 -18.69 -39.33
C SER A 488 2.82 -19.25 -38.04
N SER A 489 3.65 -19.61 -37.05
CA SER A 489 3.19 -20.03 -35.73
C SER A 489 2.56 -18.88 -34.94
N TRP A 490 3.12 -17.67 -35.08
CA TRP A 490 2.56 -16.46 -34.48
C TRP A 490 1.24 -16.05 -35.15
N LEU A 491 1.14 -16.18 -36.48
CA LEU A 491 -0.10 -15.95 -37.22
C LEU A 491 -1.20 -16.93 -36.78
N GLN A 492 -0.89 -18.22 -36.62
CA GLN A 492 -1.86 -19.21 -36.11
C GLN A 492 -2.32 -18.92 -34.67
N PHE A 493 -1.43 -18.40 -33.81
CA PHE A 493 -1.80 -17.94 -32.47
C PHE A 493 -2.73 -16.72 -32.53
N GLN A 494 -2.44 -15.75 -33.40
CA GLN A 494 -3.30 -14.59 -33.64
C GLN A 494 -4.66 -14.99 -34.23
N GLU A 495 -4.69 -15.97 -35.13
CA GLU A 495 -5.91 -16.54 -35.73
C GLU A 495 -6.75 -17.34 -34.71
N ALA A 496 -6.11 -18.02 -33.74
CA ALA A 496 -6.80 -18.70 -32.65
C ALA A 496 -7.46 -17.71 -31.65
N ILE A 497 -6.85 -16.55 -31.44
CA ILE A 497 -7.40 -15.47 -30.61
C ILE A 497 -8.45 -14.64 -31.36
N SER A 498 -8.35 -14.50 -32.69
CA SER A 498 -9.33 -13.75 -33.48
C SER A 498 -10.71 -14.41 -33.53
N HIS A 499 -10.78 -15.75 -33.48
CA HIS A 499 -12.03 -16.51 -33.51
C HIS A 499 -12.81 -16.52 -32.18
N SER A 500 -12.23 -15.97 -31.09
CA SER A 500 -12.92 -15.83 -29.78
C SER A 500 -13.35 -14.39 -29.45
N MET A 501 -13.04 -13.40 -30.30
CA MET A 501 -13.40 -11.99 -30.07
C MET A 501 -14.18 -11.29 -31.19
N GLY A 502 -14.71 -12.03 -32.17
CA GLY A 502 -15.87 -11.61 -32.98
C GLY A 502 -15.81 -10.23 -33.65
N TYR A 503 -14.63 -9.70 -34.00
CA TYR A 503 -14.51 -8.42 -34.71
C TYR A 503 -13.42 -8.49 -35.77
N SER A 504 -13.76 -8.15 -37.01
CA SER A 504 -12.84 -8.07 -38.15
C SER A 504 -12.60 -6.61 -38.53
N PHE A 505 -11.34 -6.21 -38.60
CA PHE A 505 -10.88 -4.85 -38.89
C PHE A 505 -11.28 -4.33 -40.29
N SER A 506 -11.68 -5.22 -41.21
CA SER A 506 -12.03 -4.87 -42.58
C SER A 506 -13.40 -4.19 -42.76
N SER A 507 -14.31 -4.27 -41.77
CA SER A 507 -15.60 -3.55 -41.82
C SER A 507 -15.50 -2.11 -41.28
N ALA A 508 -14.40 -1.76 -40.59
CA ALA A 508 -14.18 -0.44 -40.01
C ALA A 508 -13.47 0.55 -40.96
N THR A 509 -13.04 0.09 -42.14
CA THR A 509 -12.30 0.89 -43.12
C THR A 509 -12.99 1.00 -44.49
N ALA A 510 -14.23 0.53 -44.62
CA ALA A 510 -15.01 0.73 -45.85
C ALA A 510 -15.53 2.19 -45.91
N SER A 511 -15.27 2.87 -47.03
CA SER A 511 -15.79 4.23 -47.27
C SER A 511 -17.33 4.23 -47.35
N PRO A 512 -18.04 5.27 -46.85
CA PRO A 512 -19.51 5.34 -46.83
C PRO A 512 -20.25 5.40 -48.19
N SER A 513 -19.57 5.20 -49.33
CA SER A 513 -20.12 5.53 -50.66
C SER A 513 -20.66 4.36 -51.48
N ASP A 514 -20.61 3.12 -51.00
CA ASP A 514 -21.19 1.96 -51.73
C ASP A 514 -22.45 1.35 -51.09
N SER A 515 -23.09 2.03 -50.13
CA SER A 515 -24.42 1.66 -49.63
C SER A 515 -25.50 2.64 -50.08
N LYS A 516 -25.67 2.79 -51.40
CA LYS A 516 -26.98 3.17 -51.98
C LYS A 516 -27.77 1.90 -52.27
N SER A 517 -28.48 1.38 -51.27
CA SER A 517 -29.85 0.85 -51.40
C SER A 517 -30.29 0.19 -50.09
N ASN A 518 -31.07 0.93 -49.31
CA ASN A 518 -32.40 0.51 -48.83
C ASN A 518 -32.84 1.43 -47.69
N THR A 519 -33.63 2.39 -48.13
CA THR A 519 -34.67 3.14 -47.41
C THR A 519 -35.30 2.41 -46.23
N ALA A 520 -35.32 3.05 -45.05
CA ALA A 520 -36.53 3.60 -44.43
C ALA A 520 -36.23 4.11 -43.02
N ASP A 521 -36.38 5.43 -42.83
CA ASP A 521 -36.47 6.11 -41.54
C ASP A 521 -37.89 5.93 -40.98
N PRO A 522 -38.07 5.34 -39.77
CA PRO A 522 -39.33 5.39 -39.06
C PRO A 522 -39.17 6.28 -37.83
N ARG A 523 -39.24 7.61 -38.00
CA ARG A 523 -39.96 8.54 -37.11
C ARG A 523 -39.85 10.00 -37.58
N ARG A 524 -40.75 10.41 -38.48
CA ARG A 524 -41.30 11.77 -38.51
C ARG A 524 -42.72 11.80 -39.09
N ASN A 525 -43.66 12.11 -38.19
CA ASN A 525 -44.94 12.81 -38.35
C ASN A 525 -45.95 12.41 -39.44
N GLY A 526 -47.12 11.96 -38.97
CA GLY A 526 -48.36 12.73 -39.12
C GLY A 526 -49.21 12.51 -40.38
N ASN A 527 -50.23 11.66 -40.27
CA ASN A 527 -51.66 12.00 -40.45
C ASN A 527 -52.47 10.73 -40.77
N GLY A 528 -53.47 10.42 -39.94
CA GLY A 528 -54.51 9.44 -40.31
C GLY A 528 -55.18 8.69 -39.16
N GLN A 529 -56.14 9.37 -38.51
CA GLN A 529 -57.34 8.84 -37.85
C GLN A 529 -57.21 8.08 -36.52
N GLY A 530 -57.87 8.64 -35.49
CA GLY A 530 -58.17 8.02 -34.20
C GLY A 530 -57.84 8.92 -33.03
#